data_AF-A0A9D7Q4W1-F1
#
_entry.id   AF-A0A9D7Q4W1-F1
#
_cell.length_a   1.000
_cell.length_b   1.000
_cell.length_c   1.000
_cell.angle_alpha   90.00
_cell.angle_beta   90.00
_cell.angle_gamma   90.00
#
_symmetry.space_group_name_H-M   'P 1'
#
loop_
_entity.id
_entity.type
_entity.pdbx_description
1 polymer ?
#
loop_
_entity_poly.entity_id
_entity_poly.type
_entity_poly.pdbx_seq_one_letter_code
_entity_poly.pdbx_strand_id
1 'polypeptide(L)'
;MKIKEVILTQIELINNFILELDRISIEMGKENVNEDYILDLYLNLLKKYPGNPVILKKFAEFLQLISSKSLYTQYKLDDVSNLYENLTRLNPSDIDQELEHYYFMYNVMDEVSKAKSILMKIKNQMKQISDAENWPDAVSDS
;
A
#
# COMPACT_ATOMS: atom_id res chain seq x y z
N MET A 1 20.94 24.19 13.26
CA MET A 1 19.52 23.84 13.23
C MET A 1 19.16 23.21 14.56
N LYS A 2 18.23 23.79 15.33
CA LYS A 2 17.88 23.28 16.66
C LYS A 2 16.88 22.13 16.50
N ILE A 3 16.98 21.07 17.30
CA ILE A 3 16.10 19.88 17.24
C ILE A 3 14.61 20.24 17.14
N LYS A 4 14.19 21.32 17.82
CA LYS A 4 12.84 21.87 17.77
C LYS A 4 12.38 22.30 16.36
N GLU A 5 13.26 22.90 15.56
CA GLU A 5 12.94 23.33 14.19
C GLU A 5 12.70 22.11 13.29
N VAL A 6 13.52 21.06 13.45
CA VAL A 6 13.34 19.80 12.72
C VAL A 6 12.00 19.15 13.04
N ILE A 7 11.65 19.07 14.33
CA ILE A 7 10.38 18.49 14.77
C ILE A 7 9.20 19.26 14.19
N LEU A 8 9.24 20.60 14.23
CA LEU A 8 8.17 21.43 13.68
C LEU A 8 8.00 21.23 12.17
N THR A 9 9.10 21.19 11.41
CA THR A 9 9.05 20.90 9.97
C THR A 9 8.48 19.52 9.68
N GLN A 10 8.83 18.50 10.46
CA GLN A 10 8.27 17.15 10.29
C GLN A 10 6.78 17.09 10.59
N ILE A 11 6.31 17.79 11.64
CA ILE A 11 4.88 17.89 11.94
C ILE A 11 4.12 18.57 10.79
N GLU A 12 4.68 19.64 10.23
CA GLU A 12 4.08 20.34 9.09
C GLU A 12 3.97 19.43 7.85
N LEU A 13 5.00 18.63 7.57
CA LEU A 13 4.99 17.65 6.50
C LEU A 13 3.91 16.57 6.70
N ILE A 14 3.77 16.06 7.93
CA ILE A 14 2.75 15.06 8.29
C ILE A 14 1.34 15.66 8.15
N ASN A 15 1.12 16.87 8.65
CA ASN A 15 -0.19 17.52 8.56
C ASN A 15 -0.58 17.78 7.10
N ASN A 16 0.35 18.26 6.28
CA ASN A 16 0.10 18.44 4.85
C ASN A 16 -0.23 17.12 4.15
N PHE A 17 0.47 16.04 4.52
CA PHE A 17 0.19 14.71 3.99
C PHE A 17 -1.22 14.22 4.36
N ILE A 18 -1.63 14.38 5.62
CA ILE A 18 -2.98 14.00 6.09
C ILE A 18 -4.05 14.81 5.35
N LEU A 19 -3.88 16.12 5.20
CA LEU A 19 -4.82 16.98 4.49
C LEU A 19 -4.98 16.59 3.01
N GLU A 20 -3.90 16.18 2.35
CA GLU A 20 -3.95 15.69 0.96
C GLU A 20 -4.72 14.37 0.85
N LEU A 21 -4.58 13.45 1.81
CA LEU A 21 -5.35 12.21 1.86
C LEU A 21 -6.83 12.45 2.19
N ASP A 22 -7.13 13.34 3.13
CA ASP A 22 -8.50 13.70 3.50
C ASP A 22 -9.24 14.31 2.31
N ARG A 23 -8.56 15.17 1.53
CA ARG A 23 -9.11 15.73 0.29
C ARG A 23 -9.52 14.63 -0.68
N ILE A 24 -8.68 13.62 -0.88
CA ILE A 24 -9.02 12.47 -1.75
C ILE A 24 -10.24 11.73 -1.20
N SER A 25 -10.27 11.44 0.10
CA SER A 25 -11.40 10.74 0.73
C SER A 25 -12.72 11.50 0.56
N ILE A 26 -12.70 12.82 0.69
CA ILE A 26 -13.88 13.68 0.50
C ILE A 26 -14.36 13.62 -0.95
N GLU A 27 -13.46 13.70 -1.92
CA GLU A 27 -13.82 13.65 -3.34
C GLU A 27 -14.38 12.28 -3.76
N MET A 28 -13.82 11.19 -3.23
CA MET A 28 -14.34 9.83 -3.41
C MET A 28 -15.74 9.62 -2.81
N GLY A 29 -16.09 10.39 -1.77
CA GLY A 29 -17.39 10.30 -1.10
C GLY A 29 -18.53 11.06 -1.80
N LYS A 30 -18.26 11.77 -2.90
CA LYS A 30 -19.28 12.55 -3.63
C LYS A 30 -20.14 11.65 -4.51
N GLU A 31 -21.42 11.99 -4.68
CA GLU A 31 -22.32 11.27 -5.60
C GLU A 31 -21.85 11.29 -7.06
N ASN A 32 -21.20 12.39 -7.49
CA ASN A 32 -20.61 12.55 -8.82
C ASN A 32 -19.09 12.61 -8.70
N VAL A 33 -18.46 11.46 -8.47
CA VAL A 33 -17.00 11.33 -8.35
C VAL A 33 -16.34 11.73 -9.68
N ASN A 34 -15.37 12.65 -9.61
CA ASN A 34 -14.49 12.95 -10.73
C ASN A 34 -13.21 12.10 -10.60
N GLU A 35 -13.23 10.91 -11.18
CA GLU A 35 -12.13 9.94 -11.09
C GLU A 35 -10.81 10.49 -11.67
N ASP A 36 -10.85 11.24 -12.78
CA ASP A 36 -9.65 11.83 -13.40
C ASP A 36 -8.98 12.87 -12.47
N TYR A 37 -9.78 13.69 -11.77
CA TYR A 37 -9.24 14.63 -10.80
C TYR A 37 -8.62 13.92 -9.59
N ILE A 38 -9.21 12.83 -9.12
CA ILE A 38 -8.67 12.04 -8.00
C ILE A 38 -7.39 11.34 -8.40
N LEU A 39 -7.29 10.83 -9.63
CA LEU A 39 -6.05 10.33 -10.20
C LEU A 39 -4.96 11.39 -10.11
N ASP A 40 -5.22 12.61 -10.58
CA ASP A 40 -4.23 13.70 -10.55
C ASP A 40 -3.75 13.99 -9.12
N LEU A 41 -4.63 13.93 -8.13
CA LEU A 41 -4.25 14.07 -6.72
C LEU A 41 -3.30 12.94 -6.28
N TYR A 42 -3.59 11.69 -6.61
CA TYR A 42 -2.68 10.57 -6.32
C TYR A 42 -1.33 10.68 -7.04
N LEU A 43 -1.32 11.07 -8.32
CA LEU A 43 -0.07 11.23 -9.07
C LEU A 43 0.79 12.35 -8.51
N ASN A 44 0.18 13.43 -8.03
CA ASN A 44 0.91 14.49 -7.34
C ASN A 44 1.49 14.01 -6.00
N LEU A 45 0.72 13.23 -5.24
CA LEU A 45 1.19 12.61 -4.00
C LEU A 45 2.35 11.64 -4.24
N LEU A 46 2.28 10.79 -5.27
CA LEU A 46 3.36 9.86 -5.62
C LEU A 46 4.64 10.57 -6.09
N LYS A 47 4.51 11.71 -6.77
CA LYS A 47 5.66 12.57 -7.12
C LYS A 47 6.30 13.20 -5.88
N LYS A 48 5.49 13.63 -4.92
CA LYS A 48 5.93 14.33 -3.71
C LYS A 48 6.51 13.38 -2.66
N TYR A 49 5.96 12.17 -2.58
CA TYR A 49 6.34 11.14 -1.61
C TYR A 49 6.55 9.78 -2.31
N PRO A 50 7.58 9.67 -3.16
CA PRO A 50 7.83 8.45 -3.93
C PRO A 50 8.10 7.28 -2.99
N GLY A 51 7.45 6.15 -3.24
CA GLY A 51 7.62 4.95 -2.44
C GLY A 51 6.92 4.97 -1.08
N ASN A 52 6.08 5.96 -0.77
CA ASN A 52 5.31 5.94 0.46
C ASN A 52 4.26 4.80 0.40
N PRO A 53 4.31 3.81 1.32
CA PRO A 53 3.48 2.63 1.24
C PRO A 53 1.98 2.93 1.44
N VAL A 54 1.64 3.96 2.22
CA VAL A 54 0.24 4.37 2.43
C VAL A 54 -0.35 4.91 1.13
N ILE A 55 0.41 5.76 0.40
CA ILE A 55 -0.05 6.33 -0.87
C ILE A 55 -0.18 5.25 -1.92
N LEU A 56 0.83 4.38 -2.03
CA LEU A 56 0.82 3.27 -2.98
C LEU A 56 -0.37 2.34 -2.71
N LYS A 57 -0.63 1.98 -1.46
CA LYS A 57 -1.79 1.16 -1.10
C LYS A 57 -3.11 1.83 -1.49
N LYS A 58 -3.30 3.09 -1.07
CA LYS A 58 -4.51 3.86 -1.39
C LYS A 58 -4.71 4.06 -2.90
N PHE A 59 -3.62 4.20 -3.64
CA PHE A 59 -3.65 4.29 -5.09
C PHE A 59 -4.03 2.96 -5.77
N ALA A 60 -3.49 1.83 -5.30
CA ALA A 60 -3.93 0.50 -5.77
C ALA A 60 -5.41 0.23 -5.46
N GLU A 61 -5.88 0.61 -4.27
CA GLU A 61 -7.30 0.53 -3.91
C GLU A 61 -8.15 1.39 -4.86
N PHE A 62 -7.72 2.63 -5.13
CA PHE A 62 -8.39 3.51 -6.07
C PHE A 62 -8.48 2.89 -7.46
N LEU A 63 -7.36 2.43 -8.03
CA LEU A 63 -7.32 1.84 -9.37
C LEU A 63 -8.22 0.59 -9.53
N GLN A 64 -8.51 -0.12 -8.44
CA GLN A 64 -9.45 -1.24 -8.45
C GLN A 64 -10.92 -0.83 -8.43
N LEU A 65 -11.23 0.35 -7.87
CA LEU A 65 -12.59 0.85 -7.70
C LEU A 65 -13.08 1.71 -8.87
N ILE A 66 -12.16 2.28 -9.65
CA ILE A 66 -12.53 3.15 -10.75
C ILE A 66 -13.30 2.39 -11.82
N SER A 67 -14.19 3.08 -12.51
CA SER A 67 -14.95 2.55 -13.64
C SER A 67 -14.66 3.27 -14.96
N SER A 68 -13.89 4.37 -14.91
CA SER A 68 -13.60 5.19 -16.09
C SER A 68 -12.75 4.46 -17.13
N LYS A 69 -13.29 4.41 -18.35
CA LYS A 69 -12.59 3.89 -19.53
C LYS A 69 -11.33 4.68 -19.90
N SER A 70 -11.24 5.97 -19.56
CA SER A 70 -10.04 6.79 -19.84
C SER A 70 -8.82 6.26 -19.08
N LEU A 71 -9.04 5.76 -17.87
CA LEU A 71 -7.98 5.33 -16.98
C LEU A 71 -7.48 3.91 -17.29
N TYR A 72 -8.35 3.00 -17.75
CA TYR A 72 -7.91 1.70 -18.29
C TYR A 72 -7.01 1.83 -19.52
N THR A 73 -7.06 2.96 -20.23
CA THR A 73 -6.11 3.24 -21.32
C THR A 73 -4.76 3.76 -20.84
N GLN A 74 -4.66 4.26 -19.61
CA GLN A 74 -3.42 4.83 -19.05
C GLN A 74 -2.69 3.85 -18.12
N TYR A 75 -3.42 3.04 -17.36
CA TYR A 75 -2.88 2.08 -16.41
C TYR A 75 -3.42 0.69 -16.72
N LYS A 76 -2.51 -0.27 -16.85
CA LYS A 76 -2.82 -1.68 -17.03
C LYS A 76 -2.87 -2.36 -15.66
N LEU A 77 -3.53 -3.51 -15.59
CA LEU A 77 -3.50 -4.35 -14.38
C LEU A 77 -2.07 -4.75 -13.99
N ASP A 78 -1.16 -4.87 -14.96
CA ASP A 78 0.28 -5.07 -14.73
C ASP A 78 0.90 -3.93 -13.90
N ASP A 79 0.46 -2.68 -14.10
CA ASP A 79 0.97 -1.53 -13.33
C ASP A 79 0.54 -1.62 -11.86
N VAL A 80 -0.69 -2.10 -11.61
CA VAL A 80 -1.20 -2.37 -10.25
C VAL A 80 -0.47 -3.55 -9.61
N SER A 81 -0.20 -4.62 -10.36
CA SER A 81 0.61 -5.75 -9.90
C SER A 81 2.02 -5.30 -9.50
N ASN A 82 2.69 -4.50 -10.33
CA ASN A 82 3.99 -3.91 -10.02
C ASN A 82 3.95 -3.02 -8.77
N LEU A 83 2.83 -2.34 -8.53
CA LEU A 83 2.62 -1.54 -7.33
C LEU A 83 2.63 -2.43 -6.07
N TYR A 84 1.88 -3.52 -6.09
CA TYR A 84 1.83 -4.50 -5.00
C TYR A 84 3.18 -5.19 -4.77
N GLU A 85 3.92 -5.53 -5.84
CA GLU A 85 5.29 -6.03 -5.71
C GLU A 85 6.21 -5.03 -5.01
N ASN A 86 6.14 -3.75 -5.39
CA ASN A 86 6.94 -2.71 -4.75
C ASN A 86 6.58 -2.53 -3.28
N LEU A 87 5.29 -2.53 -2.97
CA LEU A 87 4.75 -2.45 -1.62
C LEU A 87 5.25 -3.58 -0.71
N THR A 88 5.11 -4.84 -1.16
CA THR A 88 5.57 -6.01 -0.41
C THR A 88 7.09 -6.06 -0.26
N ARG A 89 7.86 -5.45 -1.18
CA ARG A 89 9.31 -5.28 -1.05
C ARG A 89 9.70 -4.21 -0.04
N LEU A 90 8.94 -3.11 0.03
CA LEU A 90 9.21 -2.00 0.95
C LEU A 90 8.82 -2.36 2.39
N ASN A 91 7.80 -3.19 2.58
CA ASN A 91 7.34 -3.62 3.90
C ASN A 91 7.16 -5.15 3.98
N PRO A 92 8.26 -5.93 3.95
CA PRO A 92 8.21 -7.39 3.83
C PRO A 92 7.68 -8.13 5.07
N SER A 93 7.47 -7.42 6.19
CA SER A 93 6.86 -7.96 7.41
C SER A 93 5.34 -7.75 7.46
N ASP A 94 4.78 -6.98 6.52
CA ASP A 94 3.36 -6.67 6.47
C ASP A 94 2.60 -7.78 5.73
N ILE A 95 2.10 -8.72 6.52
CA ILE A 95 1.36 -9.88 6.02
C ILE A 95 0.05 -9.46 5.34
N ASP A 96 -0.61 -8.41 5.83
CA ASP A 96 -1.86 -7.93 5.24
C ASP A 96 -1.60 -7.39 3.82
N GLN A 97 -0.49 -6.67 3.64
CA GLN A 97 -0.04 -6.22 2.33
C GLN A 97 0.30 -7.38 1.38
N GLU A 98 0.93 -8.46 1.87
CA GLU A 98 1.16 -9.66 1.06
C GLU A 98 -0.15 -10.38 0.71
N LEU A 99 -1.12 -10.43 1.64
CA LEU A 99 -2.44 -11.00 1.40
C LEU A 99 -3.22 -10.22 0.34
N GLU A 100 -3.18 -8.89 0.38
CA GLU A 100 -3.78 -8.05 -0.67
C GLU A 100 -3.15 -8.34 -2.05
N HIS A 101 -1.82 -8.47 -2.11
CA HIS A 101 -1.13 -8.84 -3.34
C HIS A 101 -1.58 -10.24 -3.82
N TYR A 102 -1.69 -11.22 -2.92
CA TYR A 102 -2.21 -12.55 -3.24
C TYR A 102 -3.62 -12.47 -3.86
N TYR A 103 -4.55 -11.75 -3.22
CA TYR A 103 -5.92 -11.64 -3.71
C TYR A 103 -6.01 -10.93 -5.04
N PHE A 104 -5.20 -9.90 -5.27
CA PHE A 104 -5.12 -9.22 -6.57
C PHE A 104 -4.65 -10.19 -7.66
N MET A 105 -3.57 -10.94 -7.42
CA MET A 105 -3.04 -11.90 -8.37
C MET A 105 -4.00 -13.05 -8.67
N TYR A 106 -4.75 -13.51 -7.67
CA TYR A 106 -5.67 -14.62 -7.82
C TYR A 106 -7.02 -14.22 -8.43
N ASN A 107 -7.66 -13.16 -7.92
CA ASN A 107 -9.03 -12.79 -8.29
C ASN A 107 -9.10 -11.82 -9.47
N VAL A 108 -8.07 -10.99 -9.69
CA VAL A 108 -8.09 -9.92 -10.71
C VAL A 108 -7.24 -10.30 -11.92
N MET A 109 -6.01 -10.77 -11.68
CA MET A 109 -5.07 -11.12 -12.76
C MET A 109 -5.27 -12.54 -13.33
N ASP A 110 -6.00 -13.41 -12.63
CA ASP A 110 -6.13 -14.86 -12.93
C ASP A 110 -4.76 -15.58 -13.03
N GLU A 111 -3.76 -15.07 -12.31
CA GLU A 111 -2.37 -15.53 -12.32
C GLU A 111 -2.12 -16.53 -11.18
N VAL A 112 -2.81 -17.68 -11.24
CA VAL A 112 -2.86 -18.69 -10.17
C VAL A 112 -1.47 -19.14 -9.70
N SER A 113 -0.52 -19.30 -10.62
CA SER A 113 0.86 -19.71 -10.30
C SER A 113 1.59 -18.67 -9.45
N LYS A 114 1.48 -17.38 -9.81
CA LYS A 114 2.07 -16.28 -9.05
C LYS A 114 1.39 -16.14 -7.69
N ALA A 115 0.06 -16.19 -7.64
CA ALA A 115 -0.70 -16.18 -6.40
C ALA A 115 -0.27 -17.29 -5.43
N LYS A 116 -0.07 -18.52 -5.91
CA LYS A 116 0.42 -19.64 -5.08
C LYS A 116 1.80 -19.37 -4.48
N SER A 117 2.71 -18.74 -5.25
CA SER A 117 4.03 -18.40 -4.75
C SER A 117 3.99 -17.37 -3.61
N ILE A 118 3.11 -16.36 -3.73
CA ILE A 118 2.86 -15.35 -2.69
C ILE A 118 2.26 -16.03 -1.45
N LEU A 119 1.24 -16.88 -1.62
CA LEU A 119 0.63 -17.61 -0.51
C LEU A 119 1.63 -18.50 0.26
N MET A 120 2.59 -19.09 -0.45
CA MET A 120 3.64 -19.89 0.18
C MET A 120 4.61 -19.03 0.99
N LYS A 121 4.93 -17.82 0.51
CA LYS A 121 5.72 -16.83 1.26
C LYS A 121 5.01 -16.42 2.55
N ILE A 122 3.72 -16.08 2.48
CA ILE A 122 2.88 -15.74 3.63
C ILE A 122 2.87 -16.87 4.66
N LYS A 123 2.62 -18.12 4.21
CA LYS A 123 2.62 -19.29 5.10
C LYS A 123 3.93 -19.47 5.84
N ASN A 124 5.06 -19.25 5.16
CA ASN A 124 6.38 -19.34 5.77
C ASN A 124 6.60 -18.24 6.82
N GLN A 125 6.19 -17.00 6.55
CA GLN A 125 6.26 -15.90 7.51
C GLN A 125 5.39 -16.15 8.75
N MET A 126 4.15 -16.58 8.56
CA MET A 126 3.25 -16.93 9.67
C MET A 126 3.81 -18.06 10.54
N LYS A 127 4.43 -19.07 9.91
CA LYS A 127 5.10 -20.14 10.65
C LYS A 127 6.27 -19.61 11.48
N GLN A 128 7.12 -18.75 10.91
CA GLN A 128 8.23 -18.14 11.65
C GLN A 128 7.76 -17.32 12.85
N ILE A 129 6.65 -16.59 12.71
CA ILE A 129 6.03 -15.85 13.81
C ILE A 129 5.55 -16.82 14.91
N SER A 130 4.82 -17.87 14.53
CA SER A 130 4.34 -18.87 15.49
C SER A 130 5.48 -19.61 16.20
N ASP A 131 6.56 -19.95 15.47
CA ASP A 131 7.74 -20.58 16.05
C ASP A 131 8.49 -19.64 17.01
N ALA A 132 8.49 -18.32 16.74
CA ALA A 132 9.06 -17.30 17.62
C ALA A 132 8.20 -17.04 18.87
N GLU A 133 6.86 -17.09 18.76
CA GLU A 133 5.95 -16.97 19.91
C GLU A 133 6.01 -18.19 20.84
N ASN A 134 6.39 -19.36 20.31
CA ASN A 134 6.62 -20.58 21.08
C ASN A 134 8.06 -20.72 21.60
N TRP A 135 8.87 -19.66 21.52
CA TRP A 135 10.22 -19.66 22.09
C TRP A 135 10.11 -19.73 23.63
N PRO A 136 10.62 -20.78 24.29
CA PRO A 136 10.59 -20.82 25.75
C PRO A 136 11.42 -19.67 26.32
N ASP A 137 10.96 -19.03 27.41
CA ASP A 137 11.63 -17.96 28.17
C ASP A 137 13.01 -18.35 28.77
N ALA A 138 13.76 -19.27 28.14
CA ALA A 138 15.03 -19.82 28.60
C ALA A 138 16.23 -18.89 28.38
N VAL A 139 16.05 -17.58 28.58
CA VAL A 139 17.17 -16.62 28.76
C VAL A 139 16.94 -15.70 29.97
N SER A 140 15.87 -15.86 30.75
CA SER A 140 15.81 -15.28 32.10
C SER A 140 16.30 -16.32 33.11
N ASP A 141 17.63 -16.35 33.29
CA ASP A 141 18.37 -16.71 34.52
C ASP A 141 19.69 -17.40 34.16
N SER A 142 20.72 -16.58 33.93
CA SER A 142 22.12 -16.94 34.16
C SER A 142 22.95 -15.71 34.47
#